data_AF-A0A5C5FP12-F1
#
_entry.id   AF-A0A5C5FP12-F1
#
_cell.length_a   1.000
_cell.length_b   1.000
_cell.length_c   1.000
_cell.angle_alpha   90.00
_cell.angle_beta   90.00
_cell.angle_gamma   90.00
#
_symmetry.space_group_name_H-M   'P 1'
#
loop_
_entity.id
_entity.type
_entity.pdbx_description
1 polymer ?
#
loop_
_entity_poly.entity_id
_entity_poly.type
_entity_poly.pdbx_seq_one_letter_code
_entity_poly.pdbx_strand_id
1 'polypeptide(L)'
;MLFASVRSALRTSAPAQVRHASTEGAAHKAQQAAASAQATASKALSGVQSRVSGLLGAYREPVVYNAQVAKELAKQVYIAEKMSPPSFAQVSYTFRQFAQSAPNPSFWRQQLSNGAWKKAAIVLVEIYGIFCIGEMVGRRHVVGYRLDEDRYSKLT
;
A
#
# COMPACT_ATOMS: atom_id res chain seq x y z
N MET A 1 8.61 62.03 -42.51
CA MET A 1 9.12 61.35 -41.29
C MET A 1 8.48 59.96 -41.28
N LEU A 2 8.95 58.98 -42.08
CA LEU A 2 9.99 57.99 -41.72
C LEU A 2 9.83 57.46 -40.29
N PHE A 3 9.12 56.34 -40.11
CA PHE A 3 9.48 55.30 -39.14
C PHE A 3 8.95 53.94 -39.60
N ALA A 4 9.89 53.04 -39.91
CA ALA A 4 9.68 51.62 -40.12
C ALA A 4 9.53 50.93 -38.75
N SER A 5 8.65 49.93 -38.65
CA SER A 5 8.65 49.02 -37.51
C SER A 5 8.38 47.59 -37.96
N VAL A 6 9.49 46.84 -37.98
CA VAL A 6 9.71 45.42 -37.62
C VAL A 6 8.65 44.38 -37.99
N ARG A 7 9.10 43.40 -38.79
CA ARG A 7 8.41 42.17 -39.19
C ARG A 7 8.19 41.21 -38.02
N SER A 8 7.03 40.56 -38.07
CA SER A 8 6.75 39.14 -37.83
C SER A 8 7.83 38.27 -37.17
N ALA A 9 7.50 37.71 -36.00
CA ALA A 9 7.72 36.30 -35.67
C ALA A 9 6.87 35.90 -34.46
N LEU A 10 5.55 35.72 -34.64
CA LEU A 10 4.72 35.00 -33.69
C LEU A 10 5.04 33.50 -33.86
N ARG A 11 5.97 32.95 -33.05
CA ARG A 11 6.12 31.49 -32.92
C ARG A 11 5.23 31.01 -31.79
N THR A 12 3.98 30.74 -32.13
CA THR A 12 3.09 29.94 -31.29
C THR A 12 3.67 28.54 -31.15
N SER A 13 3.95 28.16 -29.91
CA SER A 13 4.36 26.82 -29.52
C SER A 13 3.28 25.81 -29.94
N ALA A 14 3.65 24.86 -30.81
CA ALA A 14 2.81 23.70 -31.07
C ALA A 14 2.93 22.74 -29.88
N PRO A 15 1.83 22.33 -29.21
CA PRO A 15 1.91 21.21 -28.29
C PRO A 15 2.21 19.96 -29.12
N ALA A 16 3.38 19.36 -28.90
CA ALA A 16 3.68 18.03 -29.40
C ALA A 16 2.61 17.07 -28.86
N GLN A 17 1.64 16.70 -29.70
CA GLN A 17 0.69 15.64 -29.41
C GLN A 17 1.46 14.34 -29.20
N VAL A 18 1.68 13.99 -27.94
CA VAL A 18 2.12 12.66 -27.53
C VAL A 18 1.03 11.70 -27.99
N ARG A 19 1.31 10.98 -29.07
CA ARG A 19 0.42 9.99 -29.67
C ARG A 19 0.12 8.91 -28.63
N HIS A 20 -1.16 8.80 -28.24
CA HIS A 20 -1.71 7.68 -27.48
C HIS A 20 -1.66 6.41 -28.33
N ALA A 21 -0.49 5.75 -28.35
CA ALA A 21 -0.37 4.42 -28.93
C ALA A 21 -0.99 3.38 -27.98
N SER A 22 -2.17 2.87 -28.34
CA SER A 22 -2.81 1.67 -27.77
C SER A 22 -3.26 1.70 -26.29
N THR A 23 -3.97 2.75 -25.87
CA THR A 23 -4.70 2.74 -24.60
C THR A 23 -5.94 1.84 -24.62
N GLU A 24 -6.51 1.52 -25.78
CA GLU A 24 -7.76 0.72 -25.88
C GLU A 24 -7.58 -0.74 -25.47
N GLY A 25 -6.51 -1.41 -25.94
CA GLY A 25 -6.24 -2.81 -25.60
C GLY A 25 -5.73 -3.01 -24.16
N ALA A 26 -4.94 -2.05 -23.65
CA ALA A 26 -4.45 -2.05 -22.28
C ALA A 26 -5.55 -1.68 -21.28
N ALA A 27 -6.41 -0.70 -21.60
CA ALA A 27 -7.58 -0.38 -20.81
C ALA A 27 -8.57 -1.55 -20.81
N HIS A 28 -8.85 -2.19 -21.96
CA HIS A 28 -9.76 -3.33 -22.02
C HIS A 28 -9.23 -4.54 -21.23
N LYS A 29 -7.92 -4.85 -21.29
CA LYS A 29 -7.30 -5.88 -20.44
C LYS A 29 -7.28 -5.49 -18.95
N ALA A 30 -7.01 -4.24 -18.62
CA ALA A 30 -7.06 -3.74 -17.24
C ALA A 30 -8.49 -3.79 -16.68
N GLN A 31 -9.49 -3.50 -17.51
CA GLN A 31 -10.90 -3.49 -17.14
C GLN A 31 -11.47 -4.92 -17.04
N GLN A 32 -11.01 -5.85 -17.88
CA GLN A 32 -11.28 -7.28 -17.72
C GLN A 32 -10.57 -7.88 -16.51
N ALA A 33 -9.32 -7.48 -16.23
CA ALA A 33 -8.59 -7.87 -15.03
C ALA A 33 -9.25 -7.31 -13.76
N ALA A 34 -9.70 -6.06 -13.80
CA ALA A 34 -10.47 -5.45 -12.72
C ALA A 34 -11.84 -6.13 -12.55
N ALA A 35 -12.57 -6.40 -13.64
CA ALA A 35 -13.87 -7.07 -13.59
C ALA A 35 -13.75 -8.52 -13.09
N SER A 36 -12.73 -9.26 -13.49
CA SER A 36 -12.46 -10.63 -13.04
C SER A 36 -11.94 -10.67 -11.59
N ALA A 37 -11.10 -9.71 -11.19
CA ALA A 37 -10.70 -9.52 -9.80
C ALA A 37 -11.92 -9.15 -8.94
N GLN A 38 -12.81 -8.28 -9.43
CA GLN A 38 -14.02 -7.86 -8.74
C GLN A 38 -15.06 -8.98 -8.69
N ALA A 39 -15.17 -9.83 -9.72
CA ALA A 39 -16.01 -11.02 -9.73
C ALA A 39 -15.48 -12.12 -8.79
N THR A 40 -14.16 -12.27 -8.70
CA THR A 40 -13.53 -13.22 -7.77
C THR A 40 -13.64 -12.73 -6.33
N ALA A 41 -13.41 -11.44 -6.11
CA ALA A 41 -13.60 -10.79 -4.83
C ALA A 41 -15.07 -10.85 -4.39
N SER A 42 -16.03 -10.61 -5.29
CA SER A 42 -17.46 -10.69 -4.97
C SER A 42 -17.92 -12.11 -4.68
N LYS A 43 -17.40 -13.13 -5.38
CA LYS A 43 -17.66 -14.55 -5.05
C LYS A 43 -17.04 -14.98 -3.73
N ALA A 44 -15.80 -14.56 -3.45
CA ALA A 44 -15.16 -14.85 -2.16
C ALA A 44 -15.91 -14.17 -1.01
N LEU A 45 -16.29 -12.90 -1.21
CA LEU A 45 -17.05 -12.12 -0.24
C LEU A 45 -18.45 -12.71 -0.02
N SER A 46 -19.15 -13.13 -1.06
CA SER A 46 -20.48 -13.73 -0.94
C SER A 46 -20.45 -15.08 -0.21
N GLY A 47 -19.42 -15.91 -0.44
CA GLY A 47 -19.20 -17.18 0.26
C GLY A 47 -18.86 -17.01 1.74
N VAL A 48 -18.14 -15.94 2.10
CA VAL A 48 -17.88 -15.59 3.51
C VAL A 48 -19.14 -15.00 4.15
N GLN A 49 -19.83 -14.11 3.45
CA GLN A 49 -21.04 -13.45 3.95
C GLN A 49 -22.17 -14.44 4.24
N SER A 50 -22.35 -15.48 3.40
CA SER A 50 -23.36 -16.52 3.64
C SER A 50 -23.03 -17.38 4.88
N ARG A 51 -21.76 -17.71 5.10
CA ARG A 51 -21.31 -18.47 6.28
C ARG A 51 -21.44 -17.66 7.57
N VAL A 52 -20.99 -16.40 7.55
CA VAL A 52 -21.09 -15.50 8.70
C VAL A 52 -22.54 -15.18 9.03
N SER A 53 -23.38 -14.95 8.01
CA SER A 53 -24.82 -14.77 8.22
C SER A 53 -25.51 -16.01 8.78
N GLY A 54 -25.11 -17.21 8.34
CA GLY A 54 -25.68 -18.46 8.85
C GLY A 54 -25.32 -18.73 10.31
N LEU A 55 -24.12 -18.33 10.74
CA LEU A 55 -23.65 -18.51 12.12
C LEU A 55 -24.22 -17.47 13.11
N LEU A 56 -24.48 -16.24 12.65
CA LEU A 56 -24.92 -15.14 13.53
C LEU A 56 -26.43 -15.06 13.75
N GLY A 57 -27.26 -15.73 12.91
CA GLY A 57 -28.71 -15.80 13.10
C GLY A 57 -29.35 -14.43 13.42
N ALA A 58 -30.13 -14.36 14.50
CA ALA A 58 -30.80 -13.13 14.97
C ALA A 58 -29.84 -12.06 15.54
N TYR A 59 -28.61 -12.40 15.95
CA TYR A 59 -27.61 -11.44 16.43
C TYR A 59 -26.87 -10.70 15.31
N ARG A 60 -27.20 -10.98 14.06
CA ARG A 60 -26.58 -10.35 12.88
C ARG A 60 -26.72 -8.83 12.90
N GLU A 61 -27.89 -8.31 13.24
CA GLU A 61 -28.17 -6.87 13.15
C GLU A 61 -27.27 -6.02 14.07
N PRO A 62 -27.16 -6.29 15.39
CA PRO A 62 -26.28 -5.52 16.26
C PRO A 62 -24.79 -5.71 15.92
N VAL A 63 -24.37 -6.91 15.51
CA VAL A 63 -22.96 -7.18 15.16
C VAL A 63 -22.57 -6.43 13.88
N VAL A 64 -23.43 -6.44 12.86
CA VAL A 64 -23.18 -5.71 11.61
C VAL A 64 -23.16 -4.21 11.86
N TYR A 65 -24.09 -3.67 12.67
CA TYR A 65 -24.10 -2.26 13.03
C TYR A 65 -22.79 -1.84 13.73
N ASN A 66 -22.38 -2.58 14.77
CA ASN A 66 -21.14 -2.29 15.49
C ASN A 66 -19.90 -2.43 14.60
N ALA A 67 -19.87 -3.40 13.68
CA ALA A 67 -18.80 -3.55 12.72
C ALA A 67 -18.73 -2.37 11.73
N GLN A 68 -19.87 -1.83 11.30
CA GLN A 68 -19.91 -0.64 10.44
C GLN A 68 -19.40 0.60 11.17
N VAL A 69 -19.79 0.81 12.43
CA VAL A 69 -19.27 1.90 13.26
C VAL A 69 -17.76 1.74 13.45
N ALA A 70 -17.29 0.55 13.81
CA ALA A 70 -15.87 0.26 13.96
C ALA A 70 -15.09 0.50 12.65
N LYS A 71 -15.67 0.19 11.49
CA LYS A 71 -15.08 0.46 10.18
C LYS A 71 -14.91 1.95 9.93
N GLU A 72 -15.92 2.78 10.20
CA GLU A 72 -15.81 4.23 9.99
C GLU A 72 -14.81 4.86 10.97
N LEU A 73 -14.76 4.39 12.22
CA LEU A 73 -13.73 4.80 13.18
C LEU A 73 -12.33 4.41 12.69
N ALA A 74 -12.15 3.17 12.23
CA ALA A 74 -10.88 2.71 11.67
C ALA A 74 -10.45 3.54 10.44
N LYS A 75 -11.40 3.92 9.58
CA LYS A 75 -11.15 4.78 8.42
C LYS A 75 -10.70 6.19 8.83
N GLN A 76 -11.31 6.77 9.85
CA GLN A 76 -10.90 8.07 10.38
C GLN A 76 -9.48 8.02 10.92
N VAL A 77 -9.15 7.00 11.74
CA VAL A 77 -7.80 6.80 12.27
C VAL A 77 -6.80 6.59 11.13
N TYR A 78 -7.15 5.80 10.11
CA TYR A 78 -6.29 5.57 8.96
C TYR A 78 -5.87 6.88 8.26
N ILE A 79 -6.82 7.80 8.08
CA ILE A 79 -6.56 9.11 7.45
C ILE A 79 -5.81 10.03 8.41
N ALA A 80 -6.24 10.11 9.68
CA ALA A 80 -5.66 10.97 10.69
C ALA A 80 -4.18 10.62 10.99
N GLU A 81 -3.88 9.32 11.07
CA GLU A 81 -2.54 8.78 11.33
C GLU A 81 -1.69 8.64 10.06
N LYS A 82 -2.18 9.12 8.90
CA LYS A 82 -1.46 9.07 7.61
C LYS A 82 -0.93 7.68 7.27
N MET A 83 -1.73 6.66 7.54
CA MET A 83 -1.43 5.25 7.24
C MET A 83 -1.46 4.93 5.74
N SER A 84 -1.71 5.93 4.89
CA SER A 84 -1.57 5.84 3.44
C SER A 84 -0.11 5.65 3.05
N PRO A 85 0.20 4.74 2.10
CA PRO A 85 1.56 4.59 1.62
C PRO A 85 2.06 5.92 1.02
N PRO A 86 3.29 6.35 1.35
CA PRO A 86 3.86 7.58 0.82
C PRO A 86 4.06 7.48 -0.69
N SER A 87 4.16 8.64 -1.36
CA SER A 87 4.49 8.67 -2.78
C SER A 87 5.90 8.12 -3.04
N PHE A 88 6.11 7.48 -4.19
CA PHE A 88 7.44 6.99 -4.59
C PHE A 88 8.50 8.11 -4.64
N ALA A 89 8.09 9.33 -5.00
CA ALA A 89 8.96 10.50 -4.95
C ALA A 89 9.45 10.79 -3.52
N GLN A 90 8.58 10.67 -2.53
CA GLN A 90 8.93 10.89 -1.13
C GLN A 90 9.84 9.78 -0.57
N VAL A 91 9.61 8.52 -0.95
CA VAL A 91 10.47 7.40 -0.57
C VAL A 91 11.88 7.59 -1.14
N SER A 92 11.99 7.85 -2.44
CA SER A 92 13.28 8.06 -3.10
C SER A 92 14.03 9.27 -2.56
N TYR A 93 13.33 10.39 -2.31
CA TYR A 93 13.90 11.57 -1.67
C TYR A 93 14.49 11.26 -0.29
N THR A 94 13.71 10.60 0.57
CA THR A 94 14.12 10.24 1.94
C THR A 94 15.33 9.30 1.92
N PHE A 95 15.32 8.31 1.03
CA PHE A 95 16.44 7.39 0.87
C PHE A 95 17.72 8.11 0.41
N ARG A 96 17.64 9.01 -0.57
CA ARG A 96 18.80 9.79 -1.04
C ARG A 96 19.38 10.66 0.07
N GLN A 97 18.51 11.32 0.84
CA GLN A 97 18.93 12.14 1.98
C GLN A 97 19.65 11.32 3.05
N PHE A 98 19.13 10.13 3.36
CA PHE A 98 19.77 9.20 4.28
C PHE A 98 21.11 8.71 3.74
N ALA A 99 21.16 8.29 2.46
CA ALA A 99 22.39 7.79 1.83
C ALA A 99 23.51 8.85 1.80
N GLN A 100 23.16 10.13 1.67
CA GLN A 100 24.12 11.23 1.74
C GLN A 100 24.59 11.52 3.18
N SER A 101 23.75 11.27 4.18
CA SER A 101 24.03 11.57 5.59
C SER A 101 24.74 10.43 6.32
N ALA A 102 24.46 9.17 5.94
CA ALA A 102 24.93 7.96 6.62
C ALA A 102 26.45 7.79 6.69
N PRO A 103 27.26 8.19 5.69
CA PRO A 103 28.72 8.09 5.77
C PRO A 103 29.34 9.06 6.79
N ASN A 104 28.62 10.12 7.19
CA ASN A 104 29.13 11.14 8.09
C ASN A 104 29.09 10.66 9.55
N PRO A 105 30.23 10.56 10.26
CA PRO A 105 30.24 10.10 11.65
C PRO A 105 29.49 11.02 12.62
N SER A 106 29.40 12.32 12.30
CA SER A 106 28.66 13.32 13.08
C SER A 106 27.16 13.02 13.14
N PHE A 107 26.58 12.48 12.06
CA PHE A 107 25.17 12.08 11.99
C PHE A 107 24.84 11.05 13.08
N TRP A 108 25.67 10.02 13.22
CA TRP A 108 25.49 8.97 14.22
C TRP A 108 25.74 9.46 15.65
N ARG A 109 26.76 10.30 15.87
CA ARG A 109 27.01 10.89 17.20
C ARG A 109 25.85 11.74 17.68
N GLN A 110 25.26 12.56 16.79
CA GLN A 110 24.10 13.38 17.11
C GLN A 110 22.87 12.52 17.44
N GLN A 111 22.69 11.38 16.75
CA GLN A 111 21.58 10.47 17.03
C GLN A 111 21.71 9.77 18.39
N LEU A 112 22.96 9.49 18.81
CA LEU A 112 23.26 8.92 20.12
C LEU A 112 23.12 9.96 21.23
N SER A 113 23.64 11.17 21.05
CA SER A 113 23.59 12.25 22.07
C SER A 113 22.16 12.71 22.37
N ASN A 114 21.31 12.76 21.34
CA ASN A 114 19.95 13.27 21.47
C ASN A 114 18.94 12.20 21.92
N GLY A 115 19.39 10.98 22.20
CA GLY A 115 18.54 9.85 22.59
C GLY A 115 17.61 9.34 21.47
N ALA A 116 17.79 9.82 20.24
CA ALA A 116 16.98 9.47 19.08
C ALA A 116 17.16 8.00 18.67
N TRP A 117 18.28 7.37 19.05
CA TRP A 117 18.50 5.93 18.89
C TRP A 117 17.41 5.07 19.55
N LYS A 118 16.81 5.52 20.66
CA LYS A 118 15.71 4.79 21.33
C LYS A 118 14.48 4.70 20.45
N LYS A 119 14.12 5.82 19.80
CA LYS A 119 13.00 5.86 18.84
C LYS A 119 13.29 4.99 17.62
N ALA A 120 14.52 5.06 17.11
CA ALA A 120 14.94 4.20 15.99
C ALA A 120 14.85 2.70 16.34
N ALA A 121 15.21 2.32 17.57
CA ALA A 121 15.09 0.94 18.04
C ALA A 121 13.64 0.46 18.10
N ILE A 122 12.73 1.30 18.62
CA ILE A 122 11.28 0.97 18.65
C ILE A 122 10.75 0.81 17.21
N VAL A 123 11.07 1.76 16.33
CA VAL A 123 10.66 1.71 14.92
C VAL A 123 11.23 0.46 14.22
N LEU A 124 12.44 0.02 14.56
CA LEU A 124 13.01 -1.22 14.01
C LEU A 124 12.18 -2.44 14.42
N VAL A 125 11.75 -2.51 15.69
CA VAL A 125 10.86 -3.58 16.17
C VAL A 125 9.50 -3.53 15.46
N GLU A 126 8.96 -2.33 15.23
CA GLU A 126 7.71 -2.15 14.47
C GLU A 126 7.85 -2.63 13.02
N ILE A 127 8.95 -2.26 12.33
CA ILE A 127 9.24 -2.70 10.97
C ILE A 127 9.36 -4.22 10.92
N TYR A 128 10.03 -4.83 11.90
CA TYR A 128 10.12 -6.29 12.00
C TYR A 128 8.73 -6.94 12.20
N GLY A 129 7.87 -6.36 13.03
CA GLY A 129 6.49 -6.81 13.20
C GLY A 129 5.70 -6.76 11.89
N ILE A 130 5.79 -5.66 11.14
CA ILE A 130 5.12 -5.51 9.83
C ILE A 130 5.66 -6.53 8.82
N PHE A 131 6.96 -6.80 8.83
CA PHE A 131 7.57 -7.82 8.00
C PHE A 131 6.99 -9.22 8.28
N CYS A 132 6.87 -9.62 9.54
CA CYS A 132 6.26 -10.90 9.92
C CYS A 132 4.78 -10.99 9.51
N ILE A 133 4.01 -9.91 9.63
CA ILE A 133 2.62 -9.84 9.14
C ILE A 133 2.60 -10.06 7.62
N GLY A 134 3.54 -9.44 6.89
CA GLY A 134 3.72 -9.66 5.45
C GLY A 134 3.96 -11.13 5.10
N GLU A 135 4.81 -11.82 5.86
CA GLU A 135 5.04 -13.26 5.69
C GLU A 135 3.78 -14.10 5.96
N MET A 136 2.99 -13.76 7.00
CA MET A 136 1.72 -14.44 7.28
C MET A 136 0.74 -14.30 6.11
N VAL A 137 0.64 -13.09 5.53
CA VAL A 137 -0.21 -12.82 4.36
C VAL A 137 0.31 -13.56 3.12
N GLY A 138 1.62 -13.51 2.86
CA GLY A 138 2.25 -14.17 1.72
C GLY A 138 2.09 -15.70 1.76
N ARG A 139 2.22 -16.28 2.94
CA ARG A 139 2.01 -17.73 3.19
C ARG A 139 0.55 -18.12 3.38
N ARG A 140 -0.35 -17.16 3.57
CA ARG A 140 -1.77 -17.36 3.92
C ARG A 140 -1.97 -18.27 5.14
N HIS A 141 -1.06 -18.23 6.10
CA HIS A 141 -1.11 -19.05 7.32
C HIS A 141 -0.63 -18.27 8.52
N VAL A 142 -1.35 -18.38 9.64
CA VAL A 142 -1.09 -17.60 10.87
C VAL A 142 -0.12 -18.31 11.82
N VAL A 143 -0.12 -19.66 11.87
CA VAL A 143 0.67 -20.41 12.88
C VAL A 143 1.36 -21.63 12.27
N GLY A 144 2.69 -21.65 12.20
CA GLY A 144 3.47 -22.84 11.81
C GLY A 144 3.20 -23.35 10.38
N TYR A 145 3.85 -24.43 9.97
CA TYR A 145 3.41 -25.25 8.83
C TYR A 145 2.59 -26.41 9.38
N ARG A 146 1.60 -26.91 8.62
CA ARG A 146 1.00 -28.20 8.96
C ARG A 146 2.09 -29.24 8.76
N LEU A 147 2.55 -29.84 9.85
CA LEU A 147 3.32 -31.07 9.75
C LEU A 147 2.31 -32.17 9.42
N ASP A 148 2.57 -32.97 8.40
CA ASP A 148 1.82 -34.19 8.16
C ASP A 148 2.29 -35.20 9.23
N GLU A 149 1.81 -35.09 10.47
CA GLU A 149 2.12 -36.06 11.54
C GLU A 149 1.85 -37.51 11.08
N ASP A 150 0.81 -37.70 10.25
CA ASP A 150 0.42 -38.97 9.64
C ASP A 150 1.46 -39.53 8.65
N ARG A 151 2.31 -38.70 8.04
CA ARG A 151 3.46 -39.17 7.25
C ARG A 151 4.68 -39.47 8.10
N TYR A 152 4.89 -38.74 9.19
CA TYR A 152 6.02 -38.98 10.11
C TYR A 152 5.84 -40.27 10.93
N SER A 153 4.62 -40.59 11.35
CA SER A 153 4.31 -41.83 12.07
C SER A 153 4.57 -43.12 11.28
N LYS A 154 4.69 -43.05 9.95
CA LYS A 154 5.00 -44.20 9.09
C LYS A 154 6.48 -44.40 8.81
N LEU A 155 7.33 -43.48 9.29
CA LEU A 155 8.79 -43.50 9.09
C LEU A 155 9.56 -43.84 10.39
N THR A 156 8.84 -44.10 11.49
CA THR A 156 9.38 -44.55 12.79
C THR A 156 8.82 -45.93 13.11
#